data_AF-A0A8J5S7X0-F1
#
_entry.id   AF-A0A8J5S7X0-F1
#
_cell.length_a   1.000
_cell.length_b   1.000
_cell.length_c   1.000
_cell.angle_alpha   90.00
_cell.angle_beta   90.00
_cell.angle_gamma   90.00
#
_symmetry.space_group_name_H-M   'P 1'
#
loop_
_entity.id
_entity.type
_entity.pdbx_description
1 polymer ?
#
loop_
_entity_poly.entity_id
_entity_poly.type
_entity_poly.pdbx_seq_one_letter_code
_entity_poly.pdbx_strand_id
1 'polypeptide(L)' 'MIFYRKGVKEINKQGKEVTYDLEDKINAAIFPGLQGGPHNHTITGLVVALKQATTPEYRAYQEQVISNNAKFAQVDKR' A
#
# COMPACT_ATOMS: atom_id res chain seq x y z
N MET A 1 -1.82 3.62 -5.55
CA MET A 1 -2.29 2.35 -4.95
C MET A 1 -2.94 2.68 -3.63
N ILE A 2 -4.17 2.23 -3.40
CA ILE A 2 -4.96 2.59 -2.24
C ILE A 2 -5.33 1.30 -1.54
N PHE A 3 -5.03 1.20 -0.25
CA PHE A 3 -5.45 0.10 0.58
C PHE A 3 -6.46 0.60 1.59
N TYR A 4 -7.51 -0.18 1.80
CA TYR A 4 -8.54 0.10 2.79
C TYR A 4 -9.08 -1.21 3.35
N ARG A 5 -9.61 -1.15 4.57
CA ARG A 5 -10.15 -2.32 5.26
C ARG A 5 -11.52 -2.68 4.67
N LYS A 6 -11.73 -3.98 4.42
CA LYS A 6 -13.04 -4.56 4.08
C LYS A 6 -13.56 -5.42 5.24
N GLY A 7 -14.88 -5.62 5.30
CA GLY A 7 -15.55 -6.47 6.29
C GLY A 7 -16.38 -5.71 7.32
N VAL A 8 -16.74 -6.41 8.41
CA VAL A 8 -17.55 -5.86 9.51
C VAL A 8 -16.71 -4.86 10.31
N LYS A 9 -17.22 -3.63 10.43
CA LYS A 9 -16.66 -2.57 11.26
C LYS A 9 -17.15 -2.73 12.70
N GLU A 10 -18.44 -2.95 12.88
CA GLU A 10 -19.07 -3.10 14.19
C GLU A 10 -20.39 -3.88 14.08
N ILE A 11 -20.85 -4.44 15.20
CA ILE A 11 -22.19 -4.99 15.34
C ILE A 11 -22.98 -3.98 16.16
N ASN A 12 -24.09 -3.48 15.62
CA ASN A 12 -24.90 -2.48 16.31
C ASN A 12 -25.66 -3.09 17.50
N LYS A 13 -26.30 -2.24 18.32
CA LYS A 13 -27.09 -2.68 19.49
C LYS A 13 -28.29 -3.58 19.14
N GLN A 14 -28.64 -3.72 17.86
CA GLN A 14 -29.72 -4.55 17.33
C GLN A 14 -29.18 -5.87 16.74
N GLY A 15 -27.89 -6.18 16.91
CA GLY A 15 -27.26 -7.38 16.37
C GLY A 15 -26.98 -7.32 14.86
N LYS A 16 -27.17 -6.17 14.21
CA LYS A 16 -26.92 -6.00 12.78
C LYS A 16 -25.46 -5.63 12.54
N GLU A 17 -24.85 -6.34 11.59
CA GLU A 17 -23.50 -6.04 11.11
C GLU A 17 -23.48 -4.73 10.31
N VAL A 18 -22.56 -3.84 10.67
CA VAL A 18 -22.23 -2.62 9.94
C VAL A 18 -20.88 -2.84 9.28
N THR A 19 -20.83 -2.77 7.95
CA THR A 19 -19.61 -2.96 7.17
C THR A 19 -18.86 -1.65 6.95
N TYR A 20 -17.57 -1.74 6.62
CA TYR A 20 -16.81 -0.58 6.14
C TYR A 20 -17.35 -0.06 4.81
N ASP A 21 -17.46 1.27 4.68
CA ASP A 21 -17.86 2.00 3.47
C ASP A 21 -16.69 2.80 2.87
N LEU A 22 -15.46 2.35 3.12
CA LEU A 22 -14.24 3.06 2.76
C LEU A 22 -13.99 3.13 1.25
N GLU A 23 -14.43 2.12 0.49
CA GLU A 23 -14.19 2.04 -0.96
C GLU A 23 -14.77 3.28 -1.68
N ASP A 24 -16.07 3.51 -1.53
CA ASP A 24 -16.76 4.62 -2.20
C ASP A 24 -16.27 5.97 -1.70
N LYS A 25 -16.07 6.10 -0.38
CA LYS A 25 -15.60 7.35 0.23
C LYS A 25 -14.22 7.74 -0.26
N ILE A 26 -13.29 6.78 -0.37
CA ILE A 26 -11.93 7.06 -0.83
C ILE A 26 -11.93 7.34 -2.34
N ASN A 27 -12.67 6.56 -3.14
CA ASN A 27 -12.76 6.79 -4.58
C ASN A 27 -13.32 8.19 -4.89
N ALA A 28 -14.40 8.60 -4.23
CA ALA A 28 -15.03 9.90 -4.42
C ALA A 28 -14.14 11.08 -3.95
N ALA A 29 -13.39 10.88 -2.86
CA ALA A 29 -12.42 11.88 -2.37
C ALA A 29 -11.29 12.12 -3.38
N ILE A 30 -10.90 11.10 -4.15
CA ILE A 30 -9.84 11.22 -5.14
C ILE A 30 -10.37 11.81 -6.44
N PHE A 31 -11.42 11.23 -7.02
CA PHE A 31 -12.07 11.72 -8.23
C PHE A 31 -13.59 11.77 -8.04
N PRO A 32 -14.26 12.91 -8.29
CA PRO A 32 -13.72 14.19 -8.77
C PRO A 32 -13.14 15.10 -7.68
N GLY A 33 -12.99 14.61 -6.43
CA GLY A 33 -12.67 15.46 -5.27
C GLY A 33 -11.34 16.24 -5.35
N LEU A 34 -10.21 15.54 -5.45
CA LEU A 34 -8.87 16.14 -5.39
C LEU A 34 -8.11 16.10 -6.72
N GLN A 35 -8.41 15.14 -7.58
CA GLN A 35 -7.71 14.90 -8.84
C GLN A 35 -8.68 14.96 -10.02
N GLY A 36 -8.16 15.40 -11.17
CA GLY A 36 -8.82 15.32 -12.46
C GLY A 36 -8.51 13.99 -13.15
N GLY A 37 -7.83 14.03 -14.30
CA GLY A 37 -7.47 12.83 -15.04
C GLY A 37 -6.35 12.01 -14.38
N PRO A 38 -6.37 10.67 -14.47
CA PRO A 38 -5.32 9.82 -13.93
C PRO A 38 -4.04 9.86 -14.78
N HIS A 39 -2.87 9.73 -14.13
CA HIS A 39 -1.58 9.63 -14.79
C HIS A 39 -1.28 8.17 -15.21
N ASN A 40 -1.88 7.71 -16.32
CA ASN A 40 -1.80 6.31 -16.77
C ASN A 40 -0.36 5.79 -17.01
N HIS A 41 0.57 6.65 -17.45
CA HIS A 41 1.97 6.27 -17.61
C HIS A 41 2.62 5.91 -16.27
N THR A 42 2.36 6.69 -15.22
CA THR A 42 2.82 6.43 -13.85
C THR A 42 2.19 5.16 -13.28
N ILE A 43 0.90 4.93 -13.55
CA ILE A 43 0.21 3.70 -13.16
C ILE A 43 0.90 2.48 -13.79
N THR A 44 1.26 2.56 -15.07
CA THR A 44 1.97 1.49 -15.77
C THR A 44 3.34 1.22 -15.15
N GLY A 45 4.10 2.27 -14.83
CA GLY A 45 5.39 2.12 -14.12
C GLY A 45 5.24 1.44 -12.76
N LEU A 46 4.20 1.81 -12.00
CA LEU A 46 3.88 1.18 -10.73
C LEU A 46 3.54 -0.31 -10.88
N VAL A 47 2.78 -0.70 -11.91
CA VAL A 47 2.44 -2.10 -12.18
C VAL A 47 3.69 -2.93 -12.47
N VAL A 48 4.63 -2.40 -13.28
CA VAL A 48 5.90 -3.08 -13.55
C VAL A 48 6.71 -3.26 -12.27
N ALA A 49 6.82 -2.22 -11.44
CA ALA A 49 7.53 -2.29 -10.16
C ALA A 49 6.89 -3.31 -9.19
N LEU A 50 5.55 -3.35 -9.11
CA LEU A 50 4.84 -4.32 -8.30
C LEU A 50 5.06 -5.75 -8.78
N LYS A 51 5.11 -5.98 -10.09
CA LYS A 51 5.46 -7.29 -10.66
C LYS A 51 6.90 -7.69 -10.31
N GLN A 52 7.84 -6.76 -10.33
CA GLN A 52 9.21 -7.04 -9.89
C GLN A 52 9.25 -7.37 -8.39
N ALA A 53 8.44 -6.70 -7.58
CA ALA A 53 8.39 -6.90 -6.13
C ALA A 53 7.90 -8.29 -5.69
N THR A 54 7.24 -9.07 -6.57
CA THR A 54 6.82 -10.45 -6.27
C THR A 54 7.87 -11.50 -6.59
N THR A 55 9.02 -11.10 -7.17
CA THR A 55 10.08 -12.03 -7.58
C THR A 55 10.97 -12.45 -6.40
N PRO A 56 11.52 -13.68 -6.41
CA PRO A 56 12.47 -14.12 -5.38
C PRO A 56 13.76 -13.27 -5.39
N GLU A 57 14.18 -12.77 -6.55
CA GLU A 57 15.33 -11.88 -6.67
C GLU A 57 15.10 -10.56 -5.90
N TYR A 58 13.89 -10.02 -5.97
CA TYR A 58 13.53 -8.82 -5.20
C TYR A 58 13.54 -9.08 -3.70
N ARG A 59 13.11 -10.27 -3.23
CA ARG A 59 13.26 -10.64 -1.82
C ARG A 59 14.73 -10.66 -1.40
N ALA A 60 15.59 -11.31 -2.17
CA ALA A 60 17.02 -11.37 -1.88
C ALA A 60 17.65 -9.97 -1.86
N TYR A 61 17.24 -9.09 -2.78
CA TYR A 61 17.63 -7.69 -2.77
C TYR A 61 17.22 -6.97 -1.47
N GLN A 62 15.97 -7.15 -1.00
CA GLN A 62 15.49 -6.54 0.24
C GLN A 62 16.24 -7.06 1.48
N GLU A 63 16.59 -8.35 1.52
CA GLU A 63 17.43 -8.92 2.58
C GLU A 63 18.83 -8.28 2.59
N GLN A 64 19.41 -8.04 1.41
CA GLN A 64 20.69 -7.36 1.29
C GLN A 64 20.62 -5.89 1.76
N VAL A 65 19.53 -5.18 1.47
CA VAL A 65 19.30 -3.81 1.97
C VAL A 65 19.33 -3.77 3.51
N ILE A 66 18.67 -4.72 4.18
CA ILE A 66 18.65 -4.81 5.64
C ILE A 66 20.05 -5.12 6.18
N SER A 67 20.78 -6.06 5.56
CA SER A 67 22.15 -6.40 5.95
C SER A 67 23.10 -5.20 5.82
N ASN A 68 22.98 -4.43 4.74
CA ASN A 68 23.78 -3.24 4.51
C ASN A 68 23.50 -2.16 5.57
N ASN A 69 22.23 -1.93 5.90
CA ASN A 69 21.85 -0.98 6.94
C ASN A 69 22.40 -1.39 8.32
N ALA A 70 22.31 -2.67 8.67
CA ALA A 70 22.86 -3.18 9.93
C ALA A 70 24.39 -2.99 10.01
N LYS A 71 25.12 -3.23 8.92
CA LYS A 71 26.56 -2.98 8.85
C LYS A 71 26.88 -1.49 8.96
N PHE A 72 26.13 -0.63 8.27
CA PHE A 72 26.30 0.81 8.35
C PHE A 72 26.15 1.31 9.80
N ALA A 73 25.08 0.89 10.49
CA ALA A 73 24.83 1.26 11.89
C ALA A 73 25.91 0.74 12.88
N GLN A 74 26.62 -0.34 12.57
CA GLN A 74 27.75 -0.81 13.39
C GLN A 74 29.04 0.01 13.14
N VAL A 75 29.22 0.52 11.92
CA VAL A 75 30.36 1.37 11.58
C VAL A 75 30.18 2.76 12.18
N ASP A 76 28.98 3.32 12.11
CA ASP A 76 28.64 4.67 12.58
C ASP A 76 28.70 4.82 14.13
N LYS A 77 28.64 3.72 14.88
CA LYS A 77 28.72 3.69 16.36
C LYS A 77 30.14 3.65 16.91
N ARG A 78 31.17 3.76 16.06
CA ARG A 78 32.59 3.81 16.45
C ARG A 78 33.09 5.24 16.46
#